data_AF-A0A820P585-F1
#
_entry.id   AF-A0A820P585-F1
#
_cell.length_a   1.000
_cell.length_b   1.000
_cell.length_c   1.000
_cell.angle_alpha   90.00
_cell.angle_beta   90.00
_cell.angle_gamma   90.00
#
_symmetry.space_group_name_H-M   'P 1'
#
loop_
_entity.id
_entity.type
_entity.pdbx_description
1 polymer ?
#
loop_
_entity_poly.entity_id
_entity_poly.type
_entity_poly.pdbx_seq_one_letter_code
_entity_poly.pdbx_strand_id
1 'polypeptide(L)' 'MNVSGSGVDHIGSFTIDGTYSNETRRIGLTKQYQLGTGDPSQNLGHQVIIQVTWNEKNNQFEGKWYVQTKKYHDD' A
#
# COMPACT_ATOMS: atom_id res chain seq x y z
N MET A 1 -11.19 9.85 7.96
CA MET A 1 -11.94 8.58 7.90
C MET A 1 -10.93 7.45 7.85
N ASN A 2 -11.11 6.42 8.67
CA ASN A 2 -10.20 5.28 8.68
C ASN A 2 -10.56 4.33 7.55
N VAL A 3 -9.54 3.76 6.92
CA VAL A 3 -9.66 2.78 5.84
C VAL A 3 -8.91 1.54 6.29
N SER A 4 -9.56 0.40 6.21
CA SER A 4 -8.96 -0.90 6.52
C SER A 4 -9.46 -1.95 5.53
N GLY A 5 -8.65 -2.96 5.26
CA GLY A 5 -9.04 -4.08 4.42
C GLY A 5 -7.98 -5.16 4.33
N SER A 6 -8.28 -6.19 3.56
CA SER A 6 -7.36 -7.29 3.29
C SER A 6 -7.58 -7.82 1.89
N GLY A 7 -6.57 -8.45 1.32
CA GLY A 7 -6.66 -9.02 -0.02
C GLY A 7 -5.55 -10.02 -0.30
N VAL A 8 -5.60 -10.56 -1.52
CA VAL A 8 -4.59 -11.47 -2.05
C VAL A 8 -4.27 -11.05 -3.46
N ASP A 9 -2.99 -11.00 -3.80
CA ASP A 9 -2.51 -10.84 -5.17
C ASP A 9 -1.41 -11.88 -5.48
N HIS A 10 -0.76 -11.73 -6.63
CA HIS A 10 0.31 -12.62 -7.08
C HIS A 10 1.56 -12.56 -6.20
N ILE A 11 1.76 -11.49 -5.41
CA ILE A 11 2.85 -11.39 -4.45
C ILE A 11 2.45 -12.17 -3.19
N GLY A 12 1.26 -11.93 -2.65
CA GLY A 12 0.74 -12.71 -1.52
C GLY A 12 -0.50 -12.13 -0.88
N SER A 13 -0.83 -12.67 0.29
CA SER A 13 -1.89 -12.12 1.15
C SER A 13 -1.39 -10.86 1.86
N PHE A 14 -2.26 -9.88 2.01
CA PHE A 14 -1.94 -8.62 2.66
C PHE A 14 -3.11 -8.04 3.44
N THR A 15 -2.78 -7.20 4.43
CA THR A 15 -3.71 -6.25 5.03
C THR A 15 -3.38 -4.84 4.55
N ILE A 16 -4.37 -3.94 4.61
CA ILE A 16 -4.18 -2.53 4.31
C ILE A 16 -4.88 -1.70 5.38
N ASP A 17 -4.19 -0.68 5.88
CA ASP A 17 -4.72 0.24 6.89
C ASP A 17 -4.30 1.66 6.56
N GLY A 18 -5.13 2.64 6.89
CA GLY A 18 -4.78 4.03 6.64
C GLY A 18 -5.92 5.01 6.86
N THR A 19 -5.75 6.21 6.31
CA THR A 19 -6.63 7.33 6.57
C THR A 19 -6.90 8.12 5.30
N TYR A 20 -8.17 8.43 5.07
CA TYR A 20 -8.59 9.46 4.12
C TYR A 20 -8.88 10.78 4.85
N SER A 21 -8.30 11.87 4.35
CA SER A 21 -8.57 13.23 4.80
C SER A 21 -9.52 13.90 3.80
N ASN A 22 -10.73 14.27 4.25
CA ASN A 22 -11.68 15.02 3.42
C ASN A 22 -11.16 16.43 3.09
N GLU A 23 -10.42 17.04 4.01
CA GLU A 23 -9.88 18.40 3.87
C GLU A 23 -8.85 18.50 2.75
N THR A 24 -7.92 17.54 2.71
CA THR A 24 -6.84 17.52 1.71
C THR A 24 -7.16 16.63 0.52
N ARG A 25 -8.24 15.85 0.62
CA ARG A 25 -8.62 14.78 -0.32
C ARG A 25 -7.49 13.78 -0.59
N ARG A 26 -6.65 13.54 0.42
CA ARG A 26 -5.53 12.60 0.37
C ARG A 26 -5.84 11.32 1.12
N ILE A 27 -5.39 10.21 0.57
CA ILE A 27 -5.34 8.91 1.24
C ILE A 27 -3.87 8.55 1.48
N GLY A 28 -3.54 8.22 2.73
CA GLY A 28 -2.33 7.49 3.08
C GLY A 28 -2.70 6.08 3.50
N LEU A 29 -2.13 5.07 2.84
CA LEU A 29 -2.33 3.65 3.15
C LEU A 29 -0.99 2.97 3.43
N THR A 30 -1.04 2.02 4.34
CA THR A 30 0.01 1.05 4.62
C THR A 30 -0.51 -0.32 4.24
N LYS A 31 0.08 -0.93 3.21
CA LYS A 31 -0.16 -2.32 2.83
C LYS A 31 0.94 -3.19 3.42
N GLN A 32 0.56 -4.23 4.17
CA GLN A 32 1.50 -5.15 4.80
C GLN A 32 1.31 -6.55 4.22
N TYR A 33 2.34 -7.10 3.56
CA TYR A 33 2.28 -8.49 3.11
C TYR A 33 2.56 -9.47 4.25
N GLN A 34 1.83 -10.59 4.25
CA GLN A 34 2.01 -11.68 5.18
C GLN A 34 3.03 -12.69 4.65
N LEU A 35 4.10 -12.94 5.42
CA LEU A 35 5.12 -13.94 5.10
C LEU A 35 4.52 -15.33 4.90
N GLY A 36 5.12 -16.11 3.99
CA GLY A 36 4.70 -17.49 3.70
C GLY A 36 3.47 -17.61 2.81
N THR A 37 3.04 -16.52 2.16
CA THR A 37 1.92 -16.52 1.22
C THR A 37 2.39 -16.04 -0.17
N GLY A 38 1.73 -16.53 -1.24
CA GLY A 38 2.07 -16.15 -2.62
C GLY A 38 3.49 -16.53 -3.04
N ASP A 39 4.16 -15.67 -3.81
CA ASP A 39 5.50 -15.91 -4.36
C ASP A 39 6.59 -15.58 -3.32
N PRO A 40 7.34 -16.57 -2.81
CA PRO A 40 8.37 -16.34 -1.80
C PRO A 40 9.55 -15.48 -2.25
N SER A 41 9.79 -15.36 -3.57
CA SER A 41 10.88 -14.55 -4.13
C SER A 41 10.57 -13.04 -4.12
N GLN A 42 9.27 -12.69 -4.02
CA GLN A 42 8.75 -11.32 -4.01
C GLN A 42 8.16 -10.96 -2.65
N ASN A 43 7.46 -11.89 -1.99
CA ASN A 43 6.85 -11.68 -0.69
C ASN A 43 7.86 -11.88 0.44
N LEU A 44 8.57 -10.80 0.71
CA LEU A 44 9.51 -10.69 1.81
C LEU A 44 8.86 -10.21 3.11
N GLY A 45 7.52 -10.27 3.24
CA GLY A 45 6.81 -9.77 4.42
C GLY A 45 6.92 -8.25 4.56
N HIS A 46 7.02 -7.56 3.43
CA HIS A 46 7.40 -6.16 3.38
C HIS A 46 6.19 -5.24 3.43
N GLN A 47 6.46 -3.98 3.71
CA GLN A 47 5.47 -2.92 3.79
C GLN A 47 5.49 -2.10 2.49
N VAL A 48 4.32 -1.68 2.04
CA VAL A 48 4.16 -0.73 0.93
C VAL A 48 3.36 0.47 1.42
N ILE A 49 3.97 1.65 1.37
CA ILE A 49 3.30 2.92 1.68
C ILE A 49 2.71 3.48 0.39
N ILE A 50 1.41 3.73 0.37
CA ILE A 50 0.70 4.30 -0.77
C ILE A 50 0.19 5.69 -0.36
N GLN A 51 0.55 6.71 -1.12
CA GLN A 51 0.09 8.07 -0.92
C GLN A 51 -0.53 8.60 -2.20
N VAL A 52 -1.85 8.77 -2.18
CA VAL A 52 -2.63 9.21 -3.33
C VAL A 52 -3.53 10.40 -2.98
N THR A 53 -3.81 11.23 -3.97
CA THR A 53 -4.70 12.39 -3.86
C THR A 53 -5.81 12.25 -4.89
N TRP A 54 -7.03 12.61 -4.52
CA TRP A 54 -8.16 12.63 -5.45
C TRP A 54 -7.95 13.73 -6.51
N ASN A 55 -7.92 13.34 -7.78
CA ASN A 55 -7.88 14.25 -8.91
C ASN A 55 -9.29 14.37 -9.51
N GLU A 56 -9.96 15.49 -9.26
CA GLU A 56 -11.32 15.75 -9.76
C GLU A 56 -11.41 15.84 -11.28
N LYS A 57 -10.34 16.23 -11.98
CA LYS A 57 -10.35 16.36 -13.44
C LYS A 57 -10.47 15.00 -14.11
N ASN A 58 -9.79 14.01 -13.55
CA ASN A 58 -9.71 12.66 -14.09
C ASN A 58 -10.63 11.68 -13.34
N ASN A 59 -11.30 12.14 -12.28
CA ASN A 59 -12.19 11.35 -11.43
C ASN A 59 -11.50 10.08 -10.86
N GLN A 60 -10.24 10.20 -10.44
CA GLN A 60 -9.42 9.09 -9.95
C GLN A 60 -8.40 9.52 -8.89
N PHE A 61 -7.89 8.55 -8.12
CA PHE A 61 -6.76 8.76 -7.20
C PHE A 61 -5.42 8.65 -7.93
N GLU A 62 -4.55 9.63 -7.72
CA GLU A 62 -3.22 9.68 -8.33
C GLU A 62 -2.14 9.91 -7.27
N GLY A 63 -0.97 9.28 -7.42
CA GLY A 63 0.12 9.47 -6.46
C GLY A 63 1.22 8.42 -6.59
N LYS A 64 1.95 8.24 -5.49
CA LYS A 64 3.14 7.39 -5.42
C LYS A 64 2.93 6.25 -4.44
N TRP A 65 3.67 5.17 -4.68
CA TRP A 65 3.81 4.06 -3.75
C TRP A 65 5.30 3.82 -3.49
N TYR A 66 5.62 3.46 -2.26
CA TYR A 66 6.99 3.27 -1.78
C TYR A 66 7.08 1.89 -1.15
N VAL A 67 8.00 1.07 -1.65
CA VAL A 67 8.23 -0.28 -1.12
C VAL A 67 9.31 -0.21 -0.05
N GLN A 68 8.98 -0.64 1.16
CA GLN A 68 9.93 -0.80 2.25
C GLN A 68 10.16 -2.29 2.48
N THR A 69 11.23 -2.80 1.90
CA THR A 69 11.68 -4.18 2.07
C THR A 69 13.15 -4.21 2.45
N LYS A 70 13.56 -5.25 3.19
CA LYS A 70 14.97 -5.49 3.55
C LYS A 70 15.87 -5.69 2.32
N LYS A 71 15.30 -6.00 1.15
CA LYS A 71 16.03 -6.25 -0.09
C LYS A 71 16.52 -4.98 -0.81
N TYR A 72 15.91 -3.82 -0.53
CA TYR A 72 16.22 -2.55 -1.21
C TYR A 72 16.66 -1.46 -0.22
N HIS A 73 16.92 -1.82 1.05
CA HIS A 73 17.72 -0.98 1.93
C HIS A 73 19.18 -1.24 1.54
N ASP A 74 19.70 -0.46 0.60
CA ASP A 74 21.14 -0.33 0.39
C ASP A 74 21.72 0.40 1.61
N ASP A 75 22.77 -0.17 2.20
CA ASP A 75 23.72 0.53 3.09
C ASP A 75 24.64 1.44 2.25
#